data_AF-A0A6G0W4G2-F1
#
_entry.id   AF-A0A6G0W4G2-F1
#
_cell.length_a   1.000
_cell.length_b   1.000
_cell.length_c   1.000
_cell.angle_alpha   90.00
_cell.angle_beta   90.00
_cell.angle_gamma   90.00
#
_symmetry.space_group_name_H-M   'P 1'
#
loop_
_entity.id
_entity.type
_entity.pdbx_description
1 polymer ?
#
loop_
_entity_poly.entity_id
_entity_poly.type
_entity_poly.pdbx_seq_one_letter_code
_entity_poly.pdbx_strand_id
1 'polypeptide(L)'
;AIYRSLNSNTDVTLLELNDIILLNSTLKTASYKMFLGDLNIDLIKHSKIREEYLLAMAQFGFASLINTITRPMSNTCIDHIFIKTVPC
;
A
#
# COMPACT_ATOMS: atom_id res chain seq x y z
N ALA A 1 10.14 2.98 4.15
CA ALA A 1 9.49 3.37 2.89
C ALA A 1 9.80 2.31 1.84
N ILE A 2 8.87 2.01 0.93
CA ILE A 2 8.98 0.95 -0.07
C ILE A 2 8.88 1.57 -1.46
N TYR A 3 9.66 1.05 -2.40
CA TYR A 3 9.62 1.49 -3.79
C TYR A 3 9.42 0.28 -4.70
N ARG A 4 8.56 0.42 -5.71
CA ARG A 4 8.37 -0.55 -6.78
C ARG A 4 8.39 0.15 -8.13
N SER A 5 9.23 -0.33 -9.05
CA SER A 5 9.26 0.16 -10.44
C SER A 5 8.00 -0.25 -11.23
N LEU A 6 7.58 0.58 -12.18
CA LEU A 6 6.45 0.32 -13.08
C LEU A 6 6.56 -1.01 -13.84
N ASN A 7 7.80 -1.39 -14.23
CA ASN A 7 8.07 -2.57 -15.05
C ASN A 7 8.25 -3.87 -14.24
N SER A 8 8.09 -3.80 -12.92
CA SER A 8 8.18 -4.98 -12.06
C SER A 8 6.98 -5.91 -12.24
N ASN A 9 7.19 -7.21 -12.01
CA ASN A 9 6.10 -8.18 -12.00
C ASN A 9 5.16 -7.88 -10.82
N THR A 10 3.89 -7.60 -11.14
CA THR A 10 2.86 -7.21 -10.17
C THR A 10 2.51 -8.32 -9.18
N ASP A 11 2.49 -9.58 -9.63
CA ASP A 11 2.09 -10.72 -8.79
C ASP A 11 3.14 -11.01 -7.72
N VAL A 12 4.42 -10.93 -8.10
CA VAL A 12 5.55 -11.05 -7.16
C VAL A 12 5.48 -9.94 -6.11
N THR A 13 5.11 -8.73 -6.51
CA THR A 13 5.02 -7.58 -5.61
C THR A 13 3.92 -7.76 -4.56
N LEU A 14 2.73 -8.25 -4.94
CA LEU A 14 1.65 -8.49 -3.99
C LEU A 14 1.98 -9.60 -2.99
N LEU A 15 2.65 -10.66 -3.45
CA LEU A 15 3.13 -11.73 -2.58
C LEU A 15 4.15 -11.20 -1.56
N GLU A 16 5.17 -10.46 -2.01
CA GLU A 16 6.17 -9.85 -1.12
C GLU A 16 5.53 -8.86 -0.12
N LEU A 17 4.57 -8.06 -0.57
CA LEU A 17 3.84 -7.13 0.29
C LEU A 17 3.10 -7.87 1.41
N ASN A 18 2.34 -8.91 1.06
CA ASN A 18 1.54 -9.69 2.01
C ASN A 18 2.41 -10.47 2.99
N ASP A 19 3.30 -11.31 2.46
CA ASP A 19 3.99 -12.33 3.24
C ASP A 19 5.14 -11.76 4.05
N ILE A 20 5.80 -10.72 3.54
CA ILE A 20 6.99 -10.16 4.20
C ILE A 20 6.62 -8.89 4.93
N ILE A 21 5.97 -7.92 4.29
CA ILE A 21 5.88 -6.57 4.87
C ILE A 21 4.71 -6.47 5.84
N LEU A 22 3.51 -6.84 5.38
CA LEU A 22 2.30 -6.72 6.18
C LEU A 22 2.27 -7.74 7.31
N LEU A 23 2.69 -8.98 7.06
CA LEU A 23 2.81 -9.98 8.12
C LEU A 23 3.82 -9.56 9.19
N ASN A 24 5.04 -9.13 8.82
CA ASN A 24 6.01 -8.65 9.82
C ASN A 24 5.51 -7.44 10.61
N SER A 25 4.65 -6.61 10.01
CA SER A 25 4.03 -5.49 10.73
C SER A 25 3.18 -5.98 11.91
N THR A 26 2.59 -7.18 11.85
CA THR A 26 1.78 -7.73 12.95
C THR A 26 2.62 -8.07 14.19
N LEU A 27 3.88 -8.45 13.98
CA LEU A 27 4.81 -8.83 15.04
C LEU A 27 5.39 -7.61 15.80
N LYS A 28 5.23 -6.40 15.28
CA LYS A 28 5.71 -5.16 15.93
C LYS A 28 4.66 -4.62 16.90
N THR A 29 5.06 -4.22 18.10
CA THR A 29 4.15 -3.75 19.17
C THR A 29 3.91 -2.24 19.19
N ALA A 30 4.22 -1.52 18.11
CA ALA A 30 4.00 -0.08 18.04
C ALA A 30 2.50 0.29 18.03
N SER A 31 2.10 1.28 18.82
CA SER A 31 0.73 1.82 18.88
C SER A 31 0.26 2.37 17.53
N TYR A 32 1.21 2.90 16.75
CA TYR A 32 0.99 3.41 15.41
C TYR A 32 1.99 2.76 14.45
N LYS A 33 1.49 2.29 13.32
CA LYS A 33 2.29 1.76 12.21
C LYS A 33 1.95 2.54 10.96
N MET A 34 2.97 3.01 10.26
CA MET A 34 2.81 3.75 9.02
C MET A 34 3.46 2.99 7.87
N PHE A 35 2.72 2.85 6.79
CA PHE A 35 3.22 2.33 5.53
C PHE A 35 3.36 3.50 4.56
N LEU A 36 4.55 3.66 4.00
CA LEU A 36 4.89 4.70 3.03
C LEU A 36 5.53 4.04 1.82
N GLY A 37 5.06 4.37 0.61
CA GLY A 37 5.75 3.89 -0.59
C GLY A 37 5.29 4.52 -1.90
N ASP A 38 6.13 4.39 -2.91
CA ASP A 38 5.81 4.62 -4.32
C ASP A 38 5.78 3.23 -4.97
N LEU A 39 4.58 2.71 -5.18
CA LEU A 39 4.39 1.36 -5.69
C LEU A 39 4.00 1.35 -7.15
N ASN A 40 3.91 2.49 -7.84
CA ASN A 40 3.38 2.54 -9.21
C ASN A 40 2.03 1.76 -9.35
N ILE A 41 1.17 1.79 -8.33
CA ILE A 41 -0.20 1.24 -8.36
C ILE A 41 -1.14 2.43 -8.25
N ASP A 42 -1.95 2.68 -9.28
CA ASP A 42 -2.82 3.85 -9.29
C ASP A 42 -4.08 3.61 -8.42
N LEU A 43 -4.22 4.37 -7.34
CA LEU A 43 -5.35 4.25 -6.42
C LEU A 43 -6.65 4.86 -6.96
N ILE A 44 -6.60 5.64 -8.04
CA ILE A 44 -7.80 6.23 -8.66
C ILE A 44 -8.32 5.33 -9.80
N LYS A 45 -7.42 4.69 -10.54
CA LYS A 45 -7.76 3.85 -11.69
C LYS A 45 -8.14 2.43 -11.27
N HIS A 46 -9.41 2.07 -11.43
CA HIS A 46 -9.87 0.70 -11.21
C HIS A 46 -9.05 -0.33 -12.01
N SER A 47 -8.50 -1.31 -11.31
CA SER A 47 -7.74 -2.42 -11.86
C SER A 47 -7.69 -3.55 -10.84
N LYS A 48 -7.54 -4.80 -11.30
CA LYS A 48 -7.46 -5.97 -10.41
C LYS A 48 -6.37 -5.81 -9.34
N ILE A 49 -5.17 -5.39 -9.76
CA ILE A 49 -4.01 -5.15 -8.89
C ILE A 49 -4.29 -4.10 -7.80
N ARG A 50 -5.04 -3.04 -8.13
CA ARG A 50 -5.46 -2.02 -7.16
C ARG A 50 -6.40 -2.62 -6.12
N GLU A 51 -7.43 -3.35 -6.54
CA GLU A 51 -8.41 -3.93 -5.61
C GLU A 51 -7.74 -4.95 -4.69
N GLU A 52 -6.86 -5.81 -5.22
CA GLU A 52 -6.11 -6.79 -4.43
C GLU A 52 -5.15 -6.11 -3.44
N TYR A 53 -4.45 -5.06 -3.88
CA TYR A 53 -3.61 -4.25 -3.00
C TYR A 53 -4.40 -3.60 -1.86
N LEU A 54 -5.52 -2.93 -2.16
CA LEU A 54 -6.34 -2.27 -1.15
C LEU A 54 -6.97 -3.28 -0.19
N LEU A 55 -7.42 -4.43 -0.69
CA LEU A 55 -7.96 -5.51 0.13
C LEU A 55 -6.90 -6.04 1.09
N ALA A 56 -5.67 -6.28 0.62
CA ALA A 56 -4.55 -6.69 1.46
C ALA A 56 -4.29 -5.66 2.57
N MET A 57 -4.13 -4.37 2.23
CA MET A 57 -3.92 -3.33 3.23
C MET A 57 -5.05 -3.31 4.29
N ALA A 58 -6.30 -3.41 3.84
CA ALA A 58 -7.47 -3.44 4.72
C ALA A 58 -7.51 -4.67 5.64
N GLN A 59 -7.19 -5.87 5.12
CA GLN A 59 -7.12 -7.12 5.89
C GLN A 59 -6.13 -7.02 7.06
N PHE A 60 -5.02 -6.33 6.85
CA PHE A 60 -4.03 -6.09 7.91
C PHE A 60 -4.35 -4.87 8.80
N GLY A 61 -5.49 -4.19 8.58
CA GLY A 61 -5.95 -3.07 9.40
C GLY A 61 -5.28 -1.73 9.07
N PHE A 62 -4.73 -1.58 7.87
CA PHE A 62 -4.18 -0.33 7.38
C PHE A 62 -5.26 0.48 6.64
N ALA A 63 -5.44 1.74 7.03
CA ALA A 63 -6.32 2.70 6.36
C ALA A 63 -5.50 3.65 5.49
N SER A 64 -5.94 3.89 4.25
CA SER A 64 -5.28 4.86 3.35
C SER A 64 -5.53 6.28 3.84
N LEU A 65 -4.48 7.10 3.84
CA LEU A 65 -4.54 8.54 4.11
C LEU A 65 -4.53 9.38 2.84
N ILE A 66 -4.28 8.76 1.68
CA ILE A 66 -4.28 9.42 0.37
C ILE A 66 -5.19 8.65 -0.59
N ASN A 67 -6.08 9.38 -1.25
CA ASN A 67 -6.98 8.88 -2.28
C ASN A 67 -7.20 9.92 -3.39
N THR A 68 -6.26 10.87 -3.53
CA THR A 68 -6.30 11.97 -4.50
C THR A 68 -5.03 11.97 -5.34
N ILE A 69 -5.04 12.71 -6.46
CA ILE A 69 -3.91 12.76 -7.40
C ILE A 69 -2.64 13.22 -6.67
N THR A 70 -1.58 12.40 -6.74
CA THR A 70 -0.25 12.72 -6.17
C THR A 70 0.75 13.11 -7.26
N ARG A 71 0.48 12.73 -8.51
CA ARG A 71 1.27 13.12 -9.70
C ARG A 71 0.39 13.88 -10.71
N PRO A 72 0.37 15.22 -10.64
CA PRO A 72 -0.49 16.04 -11.50
C PRO A 72 -0.24 15.86 -13.00
N MET A 73 1.02 15.71 -13.42
CA MET A 73 1.38 15.58 -14.83
C MET A 73 0.80 14.33 -15.50
N SER A 74 0.74 13.22 -14.77
CA SER A 74 0.18 11.95 -15.25
C SER A 74 -1.26 11.71 -14.81
N ASN A 75 -1.81 12.60 -13.99
CA ASN A 75 -3.14 12.47 -13.38
C ASN A 75 -3.33 11.15 -12.61
N THR A 76 -2.31 10.73 -11.84
CA THR A 76 -2.32 9.45 -11.12
C THR A 76 -2.11 9.63 -9.60
N CYS A 77 -2.57 8.66 -8.82
CA CYS A 77 -2.28 8.54 -7.39
C CYS A 77 -1.44 7.29 -7.14
N ILE A 78 -0.11 7.43 -7.17
CA ILE A 78 0.83 6.30 -7.02
C ILE A 78 1.79 6.44 -5.85
N ASP A 79 1.64 7.52 -5.07
CA ASP A 79 2.30 7.68 -3.78
C ASP A 79 1.30 7.25 -2.69
N HIS A 80 1.76 6.38 -1.80
CA HIS A 80 0.92 5.63 -0.87
C HIS A 80 1.28 5.97 0.57
N ILE A 81 0.28 6.36 1.36
CA ILE A 81 0.40 6.53 2.80
C ILE A 81 -0.75 5.78 3.46
N PHE A 82 -0.43 4.82 4.32
CA PHE A 82 -1.41 4.14 5.15
C PHE A 82 -1.01 4.15 6.62
N ILE A 83 -2.01 4.13 7.50
CA ILE A 83 -1.82 4.04 8.94
C ILE A 83 -2.61 2.86 9.52
N LYS A 84 -2.02 2.20 10.50
CA LYS A 84 -2.68 1.24 11.38
C LYS A 84 -2.51 1.70 12.83
N THR A 85 -3.63 1.82 13.52
CA THR A 85 -3.68 2.08 14.96
C THR A 85 -4.04 0.79 15.67
N VAL A 86 -3.33 0.43 16.73
CA VAL A 86 -3.78 -0.61 17.64
C VAL A 86 -4.76 0.05 18.62
N PRO A 87 -6.03 -0.41 18.71
CA PRO A 87 -6.93 0.09 19.74
C PRO A 87 -6.30 -0.12 21.11
N CYS A 88 -6.29 0.93 21.95
CA CYS A 88 -5.83 0.86 23.33
C CYS A 88 -6.73 -0.06 24.16
#